data_AF-A0A355SGU6-F1
#
_entry.id   AF-A0A355SGU6-F1
#
_cell.length_a   1.000
_cell.length_b   1.000
_cell.length_c   1.000
_cell.angle_alpha   90.00
_cell.angle_beta   90.00
_cell.angle_gamma   90.00
#
_symmetry.space_group_name_H-M   'P 1'
#
loop_
_entity.id
_entity.type
_entity.pdbx_description
1 polymer ?
#
loop_
_entity_poly.entity_id
_entity_poly.type
_entity_poly.pdbx_seq_one_letter_code
_entity_poly.pdbx_strand_id
1 'polypeptide(L)' 'WFGGGVFNIFLLRQFFLTIPKELDEAALVDGASHFTIYSRIIIPLSKPALIVVGLFSFINTWNDFL' A
#
# COMPACT_ATOMS: atom_id res chain seq x y z
N TRP A 1 13.42 13.66 -0.30
CA TRP A 1 12.02 13.26 -0.49
C TRP A 1 11.91 11.78 -0.14
N PHE A 2 11.05 11.38 0.81
CA PHE A 2 10.94 9.99 1.30
C PHE A 2 10.26 9.07 0.26
N GLY A 3 10.96 8.73 -0.83
CA GLY A 3 10.68 7.55 -1.66
C GLY A 3 9.37 7.53 -2.46
N GLY A 4 8.84 8.67 -2.90
CA GLY A 4 7.46 8.72 -3.39
C GLY A 4 7.23 9.45 -4.69
N GLY A 5 7.97 9.12 -5.76
CA GLY A 5 7.65 9.45 -7.16
C GLY A 5 6.14 9.67 -7.40
N VAL A 6 5.71 10.66 -8.20
CA VAL A 6 4.29 10.73 -8.67
C VAL A 6 3.83 9.35 -9.19
N PHE A 7 4.75 8.61 -9.81
CA PHE A 7 4.60 7.21 -10.20
C PHE A 7 4.31 6.24 -9.04
N ASN A 8 5.04 6.29 -7.92
CA ASN A 8 4.84 5.42 -6.76
C ASN A 8 3.47 5.65 -6.11
N ILE A 9 3.04 6.92 -6.03
CA ILE A 9 1.70 7.28 -5.53
C ILE A 9 0.63 6.71 -6.45
N PHE A 10 0.80 6.88 -7.76
CA PHE A 10 -0.12 6.32 -8.76
C PHE A 10 -0.21 4.79 -8.68
N LEU A 11 0.93 4.11 -8.56
CA LEU A 11 1.00 2.65 -8.45
C LEU A 11 0.30 2.15 -7.18
N LEU A 12 0.58 2.75 -6.02
CA LEU A 12 -0.09 2.39 -4.77
C LEU A 12 -1.59 2.66 -4.84
N ARG A 13 -2.01 3.81 -5.38
CA ARG A 13 -3.42 4.11 -5.57
C ARG A 13 -4.10 3.08 -6.46
N GLN A 14 -3.48 2.71 -7.57
CA GLN A 14 -4.01 1.71 -8.48
C GLN A 14 -4.14 0.36 -7.79
N PHE A 15 -3.15 -0.01 -6.97
CA PHE A 15 -3.21 -1.23 -6.16
C PHE A 15 -4.36 -1.19 -5.14
N PHE A 16 -4.48 -0.12 -4.35
CA PHE A 16 -5.56 0.00 -3.36
C PHE A 16 -6.95 -0.08 -3.98
N LEU A 17 -7.13 0.43 -5.20
CA LEU A 17 -8.40 0.30 -5.93
C LEU A 17 -8.74 -1.13 -6.34
N THR A 18 -7.77 -2.05 -6.37
CA THR A 18 -8.03 -3.48 -6.62
C THR A 18 -8.50 -4.24 -5.37
N ILE A 19 -8.33 -3.65 -4.18
CA ILE A 19 -8.80 -4.26 -2.94
C ILE A 19 -10.33 -4.12 -2.88
N PRO A 20 -11.09 -5.23 -2.79
CA PRO A 20 -12.55 -5.18 -2.74
C PRO A 20 -13.03 -4.53 -1.45
N LYS A 21 -13.93 -3.55 -1.56
CA LYS A 21 -14.53 -2.84 -0.42
C LYS A 21 -15.38 -3.74 0.48
N GLU A 22 -15.84 -4.86 -0.03
CA GLU A 22 -16.63 -5.85 0.71
C GLU A 22 -15.87 -6.40 1.93
N LEU A 23 -14.53 -6.44 1.89
CA LEU A 23 -13.71 -6.84 3.03
C LEU A 23 -13.83 -5.86 4.21
N ASP A 24 -13.90 -4.57 3.91
CA ASP A 24 -14.06 -3.53 4.93
C ASP A 24 -15.49 -3.58 5.50
N GLU A 25 -16.50 -3.77 4.64
CA GLU A 25 -17.90 -3.90 5.05
C GLU A 25 -18.13 -5.13 5.93
N ALA A 26 -17.56 -6.29 5.55
CA ALA A 26 -17.63 -7.51 6.35
C ALA A 26 -16.96 -7.33 7.72
N ALA A 27 -15.76 -6.73 7.75
CA ALA A 27 -15.06 -6.49 9.01
C ALA A 27 -15.78 -5.47 9.91
N LEU A 28 -16.48 -4.49 9.33
CA LEU A 28 -17.33 -3.56 10.07
C LEU A 28 -18.55 -4.27 10.67
N VAL A 29 -19.18 -5.17 9.93
CA VAL A 29 -20.29 -6.02 10.43
C VAL A 29 -19.82 -6.92 11.57
N ASP A 30 -18.58 -7.43 11.50
CA ASP A 30 -17.93 -8.20 12.56
C ASP A 30 -17.51 -7.35 13.79
N GLY A 31 -17.78 -6.04 13.76
CA GLY A 31 -17.47 -5.12 14.87
C GLY A 31 -16.01 -4.67 14.93
N ALA A 32 -15.21 -4.86 13.88
CA ALA A 32 -13.84 -4.38 13.83
C ALA A 32 -13.80 -2.85 13.70
N SER A 33 -12.91 -2.20 14.48
CA SER A 33 -12.65 -0.78 14.33
C SER A 33 -11.85 -0.48 13.04
N HIS A 34 -11.98 0.72 12.48
CA HIS A 34 -11.23 1.12 11.28
C HIS A 34 -9.71 0.92 11.40
N PHE A 35 -9.14 1.13 12.59
CA PHE A 35 -7.71 0.88 12.83
C PHE A 35 -7.36 -0.60 12.74
N THR A 36 -8.27 -1.47 13.19
CA THR A 36 -8.14 -2.93 13.09
C THR A 36 -8.18 -3.37 11.63
N ILE A 37 -9.14 -2.84 10.86
CA ILE A 37 -9.27 -3.12 9.42
C ILE A 37 -8.00 -2.67 8.68
N TYR A 38 -7.53 -1.45 8.94
CA TYR A 38 -6.31 -0.92 8.34
C TYR A 38 -5.09 -1.81 8.62
N SER A 39 -4.85 -2.14 9.90
CA SER A 39 -3.63 -2.87 10.30
C SER A 39 -3.67 -4.37 10.00
N ARG A 40 -4.84 -5.02 10.09
CA ARG A 40 -4.99 -6.47 9.91
C ARG A 40 -5.44 -6.90 8.53
N ILE A 41 -6.03 -6.02 7.73
CA ILE A 41 -6.53 -6.34 6.38
C ILE A 41 -5.75 -5.54 5.34
N ILE A 42 -5.85 -4.20 5.37
CA ILE A 42 -5.29 -3.34 4.32
C ILE A 42 -3.76 -3.43 4.25
N ILE A 43 -3.06 -3.29 5.37
CA ILE A 43 -1.59 -3.37 5.42
C ILE A 43 -1.05 -4.71 4.92
N PRO A 44 -1.49 -5.89 5.42
CA PRO A 44 -0.98 -7.17 4.95
C PRO A 44 -1.31 -7.45 3.48
N LEU A 45 -2.48 -7.05 3.00
CA LEU A 45 -2.82 -7.14 1.57
C LEU A 45 -1.94 -6.22 0.71
N SER A 46 -1.50 -5.09 1.25
CA SER A 46 -0.68 -4.09 0.55
C SER A 46 0.82 -4.35 0.61
N LYS A 47 1.28 -5.32 1.41
CA LYS A 47 2.69 -5.75 1.48
C LYS A 47 3.38 -5.91 0.11
N PRO A 48 2.83 -6.65 -0.87
CA PRO A 48 3.47 -6.80 -2.17
C PRO A 48 3.69 -5.45 -2.89
N ALA A 49 2.69 -4.57 -2.88
CA ALA A 49 2.81 -3.25 -3.51
C ALA A 49 3.84 -2.35 -2.80
N LEU A 50 3.87 -2.41 -1.47
CA LEU A 50 4.85 -1.68 -0.66
C LEU A 50 6.29 -2.16 -0.93
N ILE A 51 6.49 -3.46 -1.13
CA ILE A 51 7.80 -4.03 -1.49
C ILE A 51 8.26 -3.49 -2.85
N VAL A 52 7.37 -3.47 -3.85
CA VAL A 52 7.68 -2.97 -5.20
C VAL A 52 8.09 -1.49 -5.14
N VAL A 53 7.33 -0.65 -4.42
CA VAL A 53 7.68 0.76 -4.24
C VAL A 53 8.99 0.93 -3.48
N GLY A 54 9.22 0.13 -2.44
CA GLY A 54 10.48 0.14 -1.69
C GLY A 54 11.67 -0.19 -2.59
N LEU A 55 11.54 -1.20 -3.45
CA LEU A 55 12.57 -1.60 -4.40
C LEU A 55 12.83 -0.51 -5.45
N PHE A 56 11.78 0.07 -6.05
CA PHE A 56 11.95 1.15 -7.01
C PHE A 56 12.61 2.38 -6.40
N SER A 57 12.20 2.76 -5.18
CA SER A 57 12.83 3.87 -4.46
C SER A 57 14.29 3.59 -4.13
N PHE A 58 14.63 2.35 -3.77
CA PHE A 58 16.01 1.93 -3.52
C PHE A 58 16.86 2.01 -4.78
N ILE A 59 16.41 1.44 -5.90
CA ILE A 59 17.12 1.46 -7.19
C ILE A 59 17.30 2.90 -7.69
N ASN A 60 16.25 3.72 -7.59
CA ASN A 60 16.28 5.12 -8.01
C ASN A 60 17.33 5.90 -7.20
N THR A 61 17.31 5.76 -5.88
CA THR A 61 18.30 6.38 -4.99
C THR A 61 19.72 5.90 -5.33
N TRP A 62 19.89 4.59 -5.58
CA TRP A 62 21.19 4.03 -5.92
C TRP A 62 21.74 4.55 -7.26
N ASN A 63 20.89 4.68 -8.27
CA ASN A 63 21.28 5.27 -9.55
C ASN A 63 21.63 6.75 -9.45
N ASP A 64 20.97 7.51 -8.58
CA ASP A 64 21.30 8.93 -8.34
C ASP A 64 22.68 9.12 -7.66
N PHE A 65 23.20 8.08 -6.98
CA PHE A 65 24.54 8.10 -6.37
C PHE A 65 25.69 7.76 -7.34
N LEU A 66 25.39 7.13 -8.50
CA LEU A 66 26.36 6.75 -9.52
C LEU A 66 26.52 7.85 -10.59
#